data_AF-A0A2G8LFD8-F1
#
_entry.id   AF-A0A2G8LFD8-F1
#
_cell.length_a   1.000
_cell.length_b   1.000
_cell.length_c   1.000
_cell.angle_alpha   90.00
_cell.angle_beta   90.00
_cell.angle_gamma   90.00
#
_symmetry.space_group_name_H-M   'P 1'
#
loop_
_entity.id
_entity.type
_entity.pdbx_description
1 polymer ?
#
loop_
_entity_poly.entity_id
_entity_poly.type
_entity_poly.pdbx_seq_one_letter_code
_entity_poly.pdbx_strand_id
1 'polypeptide(L)'
;MFFFSSFHLRVHYFPFDTQVCAFRFLPSNQYADILYLSTLPARDVSDISSLQWSITNITAHNWTLAFRDFSPSIPIANTSVGVFCLFLQREPSYYVKTLMLPSSLLCIISFVAFLAPPDSGERISLGVSMVLGLTVFQLLVADILPPYGDQSPILSLYLSLNFGLTCLAMPISVLNIYIAYGDRRLMFLKYPTLRKLFLQYLPKAVGVLSYSERVGNVQNENSRHRKELGDPKVKDGSTPHILPTDDSHPYISPVEQVW
;
A
#
# COMPACT_ATOMS: atom_id res chain seq x y z
N MET A 1 38.54 -26.07 0.88
CA MET A 1 38.15 -25.69 2.26
C MET A 1 36.98 -24.71 2.13
N PHE A 2 35.75 -25.12 2.50
CA PHE A 2 34.58 -24.25 2.47
C PHE A 2 34.51 -23.49 3.79
N PHE A 3 34.52 -22.15 3.73
CA PHE A 3 34.50 -21.28 4.90
C PHE A 3 33.06 -20.84 5.19
N PHE A 4 32.49 -21.28 6.30
CA PHE A 4 31.25 -20.72 6.83
C PHE A 4 31.61 -19.62 7.84
N SER A 5 31.50 -18.36 7.41
CA SER A 5 31.51 -17.23 8.34
C SER A 5 30.09 -16.99 8.83
N SER A 6 29.89 -16.99 10.15
CA SER A 6 28.63 -16.52 10.74
C SER A 6 28.63 -14.99 10.67
N PHE A 7 27.94 -14.43 9.68
CA PHE A 7 27.83 -12.99 9.46
C PHE A 7 26.45 -12.48 9.88
N HIS A 8 26.43 -11.33 10.55
CA HIS A 8 25.20 -10.68 10.99
C HIS A 8 24.60 -9.86 9.85
N LEU A 9 23.51 -10.36 9.25
CA LEU A 9 22.82 -9.70 8.15
C LEU A 9 22.15 -8.41 8.62
N ARG A 10 22.58 -7.27 8.08
CA ARG A 10 21.95 -5.97 8.35
C ARG A 10 20.83 -5.73 7.35
N VAL A 11 19.60 -6.04 7.73
CA VAL A 11 18.45 -5.99 6.82
C VAL A 11 17.68 -4.67 6.85
N HIS A 12 18.03 -3.71 7.72
CA HIS A 12 17.25 -2.48 7.91
C HIS A 12 16.95 -1.72 6.60
N TYR A 13 17.94 -1.57 5.72
CA TYR A 13 17.79 -0.84 4.44
C TYR A 13 17.38 -1.72 3.25
N PHE A 14 16.94 -2.96 3.47
CA PHE A 14 16.52 -3.85 2.39
C PHE A 14 15.44 -3.20 1.48
N PRO A 15 15.54 -3.31 0.15
CA PRO A 15 16.54 -4.02 -0.67
C PRO A 15 17.77 -3.17 -1.07
N PHE A 16 17.92 -1.96 -0.54
CA PHE A 16 19.04 -1.06 -0.78
C PHE A 16 20.19 -1.28 0.22
N ASP A 17 20.36 -2.51 0.70
CA ASP A 17 21.29 -2.87 1.75
C ASP A 17 22.71 -3.12 1.22
N THR A 18 23.70 -2.80 2.07
CA THR A 18 25.11 -3.18 1.87
C THR A 18 25.53 -4.14 2.98
N GLN A 19 25.99 -5.32 2.58
CA GLN A 19 26.47 -6.37 3.48
C GLN A 19 27.99 -6.40 3.50
N VAL A 20 28.56 -6.76 4.66
CA VAL A 20 30.02 -6.81 4.86
C VAL A 20 30.40 -8.21 5.30
N CYS A 21 30.75 -9.08 4.36
CA CYS A 21 31.14 -10.44 4.67
C CYS A 21 32.60 -10.47 5.14
N ALA A 22 32.83 -10.74 6.41
CA ALA A 22 34.16 -10.90 6.98
C ALA A 22 34.54 -12.38 7.05
N PHE A 23 35.63 -12.76 6.38
CA PHE A 23 36.24 -14.08 6.44
C PHE A 23 37.49 -14.01 7.31
N ARG A 24 37.62 -14.94 8.26
CA ARG A 24 38.74 -14.98 9.20
C ARG A 24 39.58 -16.22 8.94
N PHE A 25 40.87 -16.02 8.73
CA PHE A 25 41.84 -17.07 8.50
C PHE A 25 42.75 -17.16 9.72
N LEU A 26 42.76 -18.34 10.35
CA LEU A 26 43.69 -18.66 11.42
C LEU A 26 44.77 -19.61 10.87
N PRO A 27 46.05 -19.37 11.18
CA PRO A 27 47.10 -20.33 10.88
C PRO A 27 46.85 -21.62 11.67
N SER A 28 47.13 -22.77 11.05
CA SER A 28 46.96 -24.08 11.68
C SER A 28 47.90 -24.27 12.87
N ASN A 29 49.05 -23.59 12.87
CA ASN A 29 50.03 -23.63 13.95
C ASN A 29 50.07 -22.27 14.66
N GLN A 30 49.70 -22.26 15.94
CA GLN A 30 49.54 -21.04 16.74
C GLN A 30 50.89 -20.35 17.07
N TYR A 31 52.01 -21.05 16.86
CA TYR A 31 53.34 -20.62 17.33
C TYR A 31 54.31 -20.13 16.25
N ALA A 32 54.01 -20.28 14.96
CA ALA A 32 55.04 -20.10 13.91
C ALA A 32 54.63 -19.26 12.69
N ASP A 33 53.36 -19.25 12.29
CA ASP A 33 52.99 -18.67 11.00
C ASP A 33 52.34 -17.28 11.16
N ILE A 34 52.99 -16.28 10.58
CA ILE A 34 52.42 -14.93 10.42
C ILE A 34 51.70 -14.89 9.07
N LEU A 35 50.37 -14.77 9.09
CA LEU A 35 49.57 -14.62 7.89
C LEU A 35 49.55 -13.14 7.49
N TYR A 36 50.16 -12.80 6.36
CA TYR A 36 50.07 -11.47 5.75
C TYR A 36 49.09 -11.49 4.59
N LEU A 37 47.89 -10.96 4.83
CA LEU A 37 46.93 -10.72 3.77
C LEU A 37 47.20 -9.33 3.16
N SER A 38 47.30 -9.27 1.83
CA SER A 38 47.45 -8.01 1.08
C SER A 38 46.17 -7.71 0.31
N THR A 39 45.80 -6.43 0.24
CA THR A 39 44.64 -5.98 -0.55
C THR A 39 45.01 -5.95 -2.02
N LEU A 40 44.24 -6.64 -2.86
CA LEU A 40 44.29 -6.44 -4.31
C LEU A 40 43.73 -5.05 -4.65
N PRO A 41 44.28 -4.34 -5.66
CA PRO A 41 43.75 -3.06 -6.11
C PRO A 41 42.33 -3.24 -6.65
N ALA A 42 41.42 -2.32 -6.31
CA ALA A 42 39.98 -2.38 -6.58
C ALA A 42 39.57 -2.56 -8.06
N ARG A 43 40.52 -2.40 -9.00
CA ARG A 43 40.27 -2.34 -10.45
C ARG A 43 39.98 -3.70 -11.10
N ASP A 44 40.30 -4.82 -10.44
CA ASP A 44 40.08 -6.18 -10.97
C ASP A 44 38.79 -6.86 -10.45
N VAL A 45 38.01 -6.18 -9.61
CA VAL A 45 36.93 -6.83 -8.84
C VAL A 45 35.56 -6.72 -9.52
N SER A 46 35.39 -5.78 -10.47
CA SER A 46 34.11 -5.57 -11.17
C SER A 46 33.68 -6.75 -12.04
N ASP A 47 34.64 -7.55 -12.51
CA ASP A 47 34.40 -8.71 -13.40
C ASP A 47 33.80 -9.92 -12.66
N ILE A 48 33.75 -9.88 -11.32
CA ILE A 48 33.26 -10.97 -10.46
C ILE A 48 31.84 -10.65 -9.92
N SER A 49 31.21 -9.58 -10.41
CA SER A 49 29.86 -9.21 -9.98
C SER A 49 28.81 -10.26 -10.38
N SER A 50 27.86 -10.53 -9.48
CA SER A 50 26.73 -11.43 -9.73
C SER A 50 25.48 -10.62 -10.09
N LEU A 51 24.47 -11.26 -10.67
CA LEU A 51 23.20 -10.61 -11.04
C LEU A 51 22.47 -9.95 -9.84
N GLN A 52 22.72 -10.44 -8.62
CA GLN A 52 22.05 -9.98 -7.40
C GLN A 52 22.93 -9.09 -6.51
N TRP A 53 24.25 -9.28 -6.57
CA TRP A 53 25.21 -8.58 -5.72
C TRP A 53 26.40 -8.08 -6.53
N SER A 54 26.68 -6.80 -6.38
CA SER A 54 27.91 -6.16 -6.87
C SER A 54 28.92 -6.07 -5.74
N ILE A 55 30.18 -6.36 -6.05
CA ILE A 55 31.28 -6.20 -5.09
C ILE A 55 31.78 -4.77 -5.22
N THR A 56 31.66 -3.99 -4.14
CA THR A 56 32.07 -2.58 -4.15
C THR A 56 33.49 -2.37 -3.65
N ASN A 57 33.90 -3.17 -2.67
CA ASN A 57 35.24 -3.08 -2.08
C ASN A 57 35.68 -4.41 -1.47
N ILE A 58 36.99 -4.62 -1.44
CA ILE A 58 37.63 -5.74 -0.77
C ILE A 58 38.75 -5.17 0.09
N THR A 59 38.68 -5.40 1.41
CA THR A 59 39.73 -4.97 2.34
C THR A 59 40.31 -6.17 3.07
N ALA A 60 41.59 -6.04 3.44
CA ALA A 60 42.35 -7.07 4.11
C ALA A 60 43.02 -6.45 5.34
N HIS A 61 42.81 -7.06 6.49
CA HIS A 61 43.31 -6.59 7.77
C HIS A 61 44.01 -7.73 8.50
N ASN A 62 45.18 -7.46 9.07
CA ASN A 62 45.90 -8.43 9.88
C ASN A 62 45.71 -8.03 11.36
N TRP A 63 45.18 -8.92 12.18
CA TRP A 63 44.99 -8.74 13.61
C TRP A 63 45.87 -9.72 14.38
N THR A 64 46.25 -9.37 15.60
CA THR A 64 46.95 -10.26 16.53
C THR A 64 46.03 -10.52 17.72
N LEU A 65 45.61 -11.76 17.90
CA LEU A 65 44.82 -12.17 19.07
C LEU A 65 45.76 -12.81 20.08
N ALA A 66 45.76 -12.26 21.29
CA ALA A 66 46.42 -12.86 22.44
C ALA A 66 45.48 -13.91 23.03
N PHE A 67 45.79 -15.20 22.85
CA PHE A 67 45.09 -16.25 23.55
C PHE A 67 45.76 -16.46 24.90
N ARG A 68 45.00 -16.23 25.97
CA ARG A 68 45.42 -16.65 27.31
C ARG A 68 45.03 -18.11 27.47
N ASP A 69 46.01 -18.98 27.43
CA ASP A 69 45.78 -20.37 27.79
C ASP A 69 45.28 -20.44 29.25
N PHE A 70 44.38 -21.39 29.53
CA PHE A 70 43.82 -21.60 30.87
C PHE A 70 44.89 -21.98 31.92
N SER A 71 46.12 -22.29 31.51
CA SER A 71 47.24 -22.59 32.40
C SER A 71 48.10 -21.34 32.66
N PRO A 72 48.30 -20.92 33.92
CA PRO A 72 49.09 -19.74 34.27
C PRO A 72 50.60 -19.88 34.00
N SER A 73 51.08 -21.07 33.59
CA SER A 73 52.50 -21.37 33.36
C SER A 73 52.96 -21.27 31.89
N ILE A 74 52.04 -21.04 30.94
CA ILE A 74 52.36 -20.97 29.51
C ILE A 74 52.39 -19.49 29.07
N PRO A 75 53.44 -19.03 28.35
CA PRO A 75 53.49 -17.67 27.83
C PRO A 75 52.35 -17.42 26.83
N ILE A 76 51.80 -16.20 26.84
CA ILE A 76 50.72 -15.79 25.94
C ILE A 76 51.16 -16.01 24.49
N ALA A 77 50.49 -16.91 23.78
CA ALA A 77 50.70 -17.11 22.35
C ALA A 77 49.96 -15.99 21.58
N ASN A 78 50.73 -15.16 20.88
CA ASN A 78 50.19 -14.15 19.98
C ASN A 78 49.93 -14.81 18.62
N THR A 79 48.68 -15.17 18.35
CA THR A 79 48.29 -15.77 17.07
C THR A 79 47.92 -14.67 16.09
N SER A 80 48.54 -14.68 14.90
CA SER A 80 48.16 -13.81 13.80
C SER A 80 46.84 -14.28 13.17
N VAL A 81 45.94 -13.35 12.86
CA VAL A 81 44.66 -13.62 12.20
C VAL A 81 44.51 -12.68 11.02
N GLY A 82 44.39 -13.26 9.83
CA GLY A 82 44.04 -12.52 8.63
C GLY A 82 42.54 -12.39 8.51
N VAL A 83 42.03 -11.17 8.37
CA VAL A 83 40.62 -10.87 8.15
C VAL A 83 40.46 -10.28 6.76
N PHE A 84 39.63 -10.92 5.95
CA PHE A 84 39.27 -10.49 4.61
C PHE A 84 37.82 -10.01 4.64
N CYS A 85 37.58 -8.73 4.37
CA CYS A 85 36.26 -8.12 4.36
C CYS A 85 35.82 -7.83 2.93
N LEU A 86 34.68 -8.39 2.56
CA LEU A 86 34.08 -8.24 1.24
C LEU A 86 32.80 -7.42 1.37
N PHE A 87 32.74 -6.27 0.68
CA PHE A 87 31.61 -5.36 0.69
C PHE A 87 30.70 -5.67 -0.50
N LEU A 88 29.49 -6.12 -0.21
CA LEU A 88 28.47 -6.50 -1.20
C LEU A 88 27.36 -5.47 -1.19
N GLN A 89 27.07 -4.91 -2.36
CA GLN A 89 25.90 -4.06 -2.57
C GLN A 89 24.86 -4.83 -3.37
N ARG A 90 23.63 -4.91 -2.84
CA ARG A 90 22.52 -5.59 -3.51
C ARG A 90 22.02 -4.76 -4.68
N GLU A 91 21.67 -5.41 -5.78
CA GLU A 91 20.96 -4.80 -6.89
C GLU A 91 19.44 -4.75 -6.57
N PRO A 92 18.84 -3.57 -6.30
CA PRO A 92 17.47 -3.47 -5.78
C PRO A 92 16.40 -3.57 -6.89
N SER A 93 16.79 -3.40 -8.15
CA SER A 93 15.89 -3.23 -9.31
C SER A 93 14.85 -4.35 -9.45
N TYR A 94 15.22 -5.59 -9.15
CA TYR A 94 14.31 -6.73 -9.17
C TYR A 94 13.24 -6.62 -8.07
N TYR A 95 13.65 -6.32 -6.83
CA TYR A 95 12.74 -6.20 -5.70
C TYR A 95 11.78 -5.02 -5.85
N VAL A 96 12.24 -3.90 -6.42
CA VAL A 96 11.34 -2.77 -6.70
C VAL A 96 10.24 -3.15 -7.68
N LYS A 97 10.59 -3.80 -8.81
CA LYS A 97 9.63 -4.18 -9.85
C LYS A 97 8.70 -5.31 -9.41
N THR A 98 9.22 -6.28 -8.66
CA THR A 98 8.46 -7.48 -8.27
C THR A 98 7.69 -7.29 -6.97
N LEU A 99 8.14 -6.38 -6.08
CA LEU A 99 7.53 -6.20 -4.76
C LEU A 99 6.89 -4.82 -4.56
N MET A 100 7.62 -3.73 -4.79
CA MET A 100 7.09 -2.39 -4.51
C MET A 100 6.05 -1.95 -5.55
N LEU A 101 6.26 -2.26 -6.83
CA LEU A 101 5.34 -1.89 -7.90
C LEU A 101 3.94 -2.51 -7.73
N PRO A 102 3.77 -3.84 -7.57
CA PRO A 102 2.43 -4.42 -7.42
C PRO A 102 1.72 -3.96 -6.14
N SER A 103 2.42 -3.82 -5.02
CA SER A 103 1.82 -3.30 -3.78
C SER A 103 1.36 -1.84 -3.92
N SER A 104 2.12 -1.00 -4.63
CA SER A 104 1.72 0.38 -4.95
C SER A 104 0.45 0.39 -5.82
N LEU A 105 0.38 -0.48 -6.83
CA LEU A 105 -0.79 -0.58 -7.72
C LEU A 105 -2.03 -1.03 -6.94
N LEU A 106 -1.92 -2.03 -6.06
CA LEU A 106 -3.03 -2.47 -5.21
C LEU A 106 -3.53 -1.34 -4.30
N CYS A 107 -2.61 -0.55 -3.73
CA CYS A 107 -2.96 0.61 -2.92
C CYS A 107 -3.70 1.67 -3.76
N ILE A 108 -3.21 1.98 -4.95
CA ILE A 108 -3.87 2.93 -5.88
C ILE A 108 -5.27 2.42 -6.28
N ILE A 109 -5.41 1.13 -6.63
CA ILE A 109 -6.70 0.54 -7.00
C ILE A 109 -7.67 0.60 -5.82
N SER A 110 -7.18 0.33 -4.60
CA SER A 110 -7.95 0.49 -3.36
C SER A 110 -8.46 1.93 -3.22
N PHE A 111 -7.61 2.95 -3.44
CA PHE A 111 -8.05 4.35 -3.47
C PHE A 111 -9.06 4.65 -4.58
N VAL A 112 -8.84 4.17 -5.80
CA VAL A 112 -9.76 4.35 -6.93
C VAL A 112 -11.13 3.74 -6.65
N ALA A 113 -11.19 2.61 -5.94
CA ALA A 113 -12.45 2.01 -5.50
C ALA A 113 -13.27 2.92 -4.57
N PHE A 114 -12.66 3.91 -3.91
CA PHE A 114 -13.41 4.94 -3.17
C PHE A 114 -14.09 5.96 -4.06
N LEU A 115 -13.44 6.31 -5.17
CA LEU A 115 -13.96 7.25 -6.15
C LEU A 115 -15.06 6.62 -7.00
N ALA A 116 -15.07 5.29 -7.13
CA ALA A 116 -16.12 4.57 -7.84
C ALA A 116 -17.49 4.83 -7.18
N PRO A 117 -18.55 5.11 -7.98
CA PRO A 117 -19.87 5.42 -7.46
C PRO A 117 -20.41 4.26 -6.61
N PRO A 118 -21.15 4.57 -5.52
CA PRO A 118 -21.68 3.57 -4.60
C PRO A 118 -22.72 2.65 -5.24
N ASP A 119 -23.24 3.00 -6.43
CA ASP A 119 -24.24 2.27 -7.19
C ASP A 119 -23.82 0.85 -7.60
N SER A 120 -22.52 0.56 -7.55
CA SER A 120 -22.01 -0.77 -7.82
C SER A 120 -21.83 -1.57 -6.53
N GLY A 121 -22.66 -2.60 -6.35
CA GLY A 121 -22.50 -3.60 -5.29
C GLY A 121 -21.14 -4.32 -5.34
N GLU A 122 -20.38 -4.17 -6.42
CA GLU A 122 -19.04 -4.75 -6.58
C GLU A 122 -17.98 -4.06 -5.70
N ARG A 123 -18.21 -2.83 -5.23
CA ARG A 123 -17.22 -2.03 -4.48
C ARG A 123 -16.76 -2.70 -3.18
N ILE A 124 -17.67 -3.33 -2.45
CA ILE A 124 -17.34 -4.04 -1.20
C ILE A 124 -16.53 -5.31 -1.51
N SER A 125 -16.94 -6.06 -2.53
CA SER A 125 -16.23 -7.27 -2.97
C SER A 125 -14.81 -6.93 -3.44
N LEU A 126 -14.66 -5.90 -4.27
CA LEU A 126 -13.38 -5.37 -4.73
C LEU A 126 -12.50 -4.95 -3.54
N GLY A 127 -13.12 -4.29 -2.55
CA GLY A 127 -12.43 -3.89 -1.33
C GLY A 127 -11.87 -5.06 -0.50
N VAL A 128 -12.68 -6.09 -0.29
CA VAL A 128 -12.24 -7.32 0.40
C VAL A 128 -11.12 -8.01 -0.39
N SER A 129 -11.25 -8.11 -1.71
CA SER A 129 -10.21 -8.68 -2.58
C SER A 129 -8.89 -7.92 -2.51
N MET A 130 -8.91 -6.58 -2.38
CA MET A 130 -7.70 -5.78 -2.23
C MET A 130 -7.01 -6.01 -0.88
N VAL A 131 -7.77 -6.10 0.22
CA VAL A 131 -7.23 -6.44 1.54
C VAL A 131 -6.59 -7.84 1.51
N LEU A 132 -7.29 -8.82 0.92
CA LEU A 132 -6.77 -10.17 0.77
C LEU A 132 -5.47 -10.19 -0.05
N GLY A 133 -5.46 -9.50 -1.20
CA GLY A 133 -4.29 -9.40 -2.08
C GLY A 133 -3.08 -8.75 -1.40
N LEU A 134 -3.29 -7.67 -0.64
CA LEU A 134 -2.25 -7.04 0.17
C LEU A 134 -1.74 -7.97 1.28
N THR A 135 -2.63 -8.74 1.91
CA THR A 135 -2.27 -9.71 2.97
C THR A 135 -1.38 -10.82 2.42
N VAL A 136 -1.76 -11.41 1.27
CA VAL A 136 -0.95 -12.43 0.58
C VAL A 136 0.41 -11.86 0.19
N PHE A 137 0.42 -10.64 -0.32
CA PHE A 137 1.66 -9.96 -0.69
C PHE A 137 2.58 -9.72 0.52
N GLN A 138 2.02 -9.32 1.66
CA GLN A 138 2.77 -9.12 2.91
C GLN A 138 3.31 -10.45 3.47
N LEU A 139 2.55 -11.54 3.36
CA LEU A 139 2.99 -12.89 3.73
C LEU A 139 4.17 -13.35 2.87
N LEU A 140 4.11 -13.15 1.55
CA LEU A 140 5.21 -13.46 0.64
C LEU A 140 6.49 -12.73 1.06
N VAL A 141 6.40 -11.47 1.47
CA VAL A 141 7.55 -10.70 1.95
C VAL A 141 8.04 -11.21 3.30
N ALA A 142 7.14 -11.61 4.20
CA ALA A 142 7.52 -12.23 5.48
C ALA A 142 8.29 -13.56 5.30
N ASP A 143 8.00 -14.32 4.24
CA ASP A 143 8.71 -15.57 3.92
C ASP A 143 10.10 -15.34 3.32
N ILE A 144 10.29 -14.25 2.57
CA ILE A 144 11.58 -13.92 1.93
C ILE A 144 12.59 -13.36 2.94
N LEU A 145 12.12 -12.63 3.95
CA LEU A 145 13.00 -12.02 4.95
C LEU A 145 13.18 -12.95 6.15
N PRO A 146 14.42 -13.14 6.64
CA PRO A 146 14.64 -13.91 7.85
C PRO A 146 13.86 -13.27 9.02
N PRO A 147 13.43 -14.08 10.02
CA PRO A 147 12.71 -13.56 11.17
C PRO A 147 13.53 -12.44 11.82
N TYR A 148 12.90 -11.28 11.95
CA TYR A 148 13.55 -10.04 12.36
C TYR A 148 14.17 -10.21 13.76
N GLY A 149 15.50 -10.22 13.84
CA GLY A 149 16.23 -10.30 15.10
C GLY A 149 16.15 -9.00 15.90
N ASP A 150 16.71 -7.91 15.37
CA ASP A 150 16.87 -6.63 16.12
C ASP A 150 16.22 -5.40 15.47
N GLN A 151 15.96 -5.41 14.15
CA GLN A 151 15.40 -4.24 13.45
C GLN A 151 14.50 -4.65 12.27
N SER A 152 13.32 -4.02 12.18
CA SER A 152 12.43 -4.17 11.02
C SER A 152 13.00 -3.41 9.81
N PRO A 153 12.96 -3.99 8.59
CA PRO A 153 13.39 -3.36 7.37
C PRO A 153 12.40 -2.29 6.90
N ILE A 154 12.92 -1.27 6.21
CA ILE A 154 12.12 -0.17 5.66
C ILE A 154 11.04 -0.69 4.69
N LEU A 155 11.32 -1.77 3.95
CA LEU A 155 10.33 -2.42 3.09
C LEU A 155 9.12 -2.94 3.89
N SER A 156 9.34 -3.55 5.06
CA SER A 156 8.27 -4.05 5.92
C SER A 156 7.42 -2.91 6.48
N LEU A 157 8.06 -1.80 6.85
CA LEU A 157 7.35 -0.58 7.27
C LEU A 157 6.48 -0.03 6.14
N TYR A 158 7.02 0.08 4.93
CA TYR A 158 6.28 0.53 3.74
C TYR A 158 5.04 -0.34 3.46
N LEU A 159 5.18 -1.67 3.52
CA LEU A 159 4.06 -2.58 3.28
C LEU A 159 3.03 -2.52 4.41
N SER A 160 3.48 -2.42 5.66
CA SER A 160 2.59 -2.27 6.81
C SER A 160 1.78 -0.98 6.75
N LEU A 161 2.37 0.12 6.27
CA LEU A 161 1.65 1.38 6.05
C LEU A 161 0.60 1.24 4.95
N ASN A 162 0.91 0.59 3.82
CA ASN A 162 -0.07 0.35 2.75
C ASN A 162 -1.23 -0.54 3.22
N PHE A 163 -0.92 -1.58 3.99
CA PHE A 163 -1.93 -2.44 4.60
C PHE A 163 -2.81 -1.65 5.57
N GLY A 164 -2.21 -0.86 6.47
CA GLY A 164 -2.94 0.00 7.41
C GLY A 164 -3.84 1.02 6.71
N LEU A 165 -3.34 1.69 5.68
CA LEU A 165 -4.10 2.63 4.85
C LEU A 165 -5.31 1.94 4.20
N THR A 166 -5.11 0.77 3.61
CA THR A 166 -6.19 0.02 2.95
C THR A 166 -7.23 -0.49 3.94
N CYS A 167 -6.78 -1.00 5.10
CA CYS A 167 -7.66 -1.45 6.19
C CYS A 167 -8.47 -0.31 6.80
N LEU A 168 -7.92 0.91 6.92
CA LEU A 168 -8.66 2.09 7.36
C LEU A 168 -9.61 2.60 6.29
N ALA A 169 -9.21 2.52 5.02
CA ALA A 169 -10.03 2.97 3.92
C ALA A 169 -11.31 2.11 3.84
N MET A 170 -11.24 0.78 3.91
CA MET A 170 -12.42 -0.10 3.74
C MET A 170 -13.66 0.27 4.59
N PRO A 171 -13.58 0.44 5.92
CA PRO A 171 -14.72 0.85 6.74
C PRO A 171 -15.20 2.27 6.41
N ILE A 172 -14.31 3.18 6.02
CA ILE A 172 -14.70 4.51 5.51
C ILE A 172 -15.51 4.35 4.21
N SER A 173 -15.18 3.36 3.39
CA SER A 173 -15.89 3.03 2.13
C SER A 173 -17.30 2.57 2.43
N VAL A 174 -17.42 1.62 3.37
CA VAL A 174 -18.70 1.07 3.82
C VAL A 174 -19.54 2.16 4.48
N LEU A 175 -18.94 3.02 5.30
CA LEU A 175 -19.63 4.18 5.88
C LEU A 175 -20.14 5.13 4.80
N ASN A 176 -19.33 5.41 3.76
CA ASN A 176 -19.74 6.24 2.64
C ASN A 176 -20.95 5.64 1.90
N ILE A 177 -20.93 4.33 1.63
CA ILE A 177 -22.07 3.61 1.04
C ILE A 177 -23.30 3.69 1.97
N TYR A 178 -23.12 3.47 3.27
CA TYR A 178 -24.19 3.57 4.26
C TYR A 178 -24.82 4.97 4.31
N ILE A 179 -24.00 6.02 4.18
CA ILE A 179 -24.48 7.42 4.08
C ILE A 179 -25.19 7.66 2.74
N ALA A 180 -24.69 7.09 1.64
CA ALA A 180 -25.23 7.30 0.30
C ALA A 180 -26.60 6.62 0.10
N TYR A 181 -26.78 5.40 0.60
CA TYR A 181 -28.02 4.62 0.50
C TYR A 181 -28.94 4.74 1.71
N GLY A 182 -28.43 5.17 2.86
CA GLY A 182 -29.23 5.42 4.05
C GLY A 182 -30.30 6.48 3.75
N ASP A 183 -31.55 6.15 4.09
CA ASP A 183 -32.74 6.95 3.79
C ASP A 183 -32.50 8.46 4.01
N ARG A 184 -32.70 9.24 2.93
CA ARG A 184 -32.47 10.69 2.86
C ARG A 184 -33.19 11.47 3.97
N ARG A 185 -34.20 10.86 4.60
CA ARG A 185 -34.97 11.44 5.71
C ARG A 185 -34.34 11.30 7.08
N LEU A 186 -33.46 10.32 7.33
CA LEU A 186 -33.04 9.97 8.70
C LEU A 186 -31.70 10.58 9.13
N MET A 187 -30.78 10.88 8.20
CA MET A 187 -29.41 11.30 8.56
C MET A 187 -29.17 12.82 8.47
N PHE A 188 -29.80 13.54 7.53
CA PHE A 188 -29.55 14.97 7.33
C PHE A 188 -30.17 15.90 8.38
N LEU A 189 -31.02 15.39 9.27
CA LEU A 189 -31.69 16.18 10.31
C LEU A 189 -30.99 16.19 11.68
N LYS A 190 -29.99 15.34 11.96
CA LYS A 190 -29.48 15.20 13.35
C LYS A 190 -28.23 16.01 13.70
N TYR A 191 -27.37 16.38 12.74
CA TYR A 191 -26.15 17.17 13.00
C TYR A 191 -25.91 18.28 11.95
N PRO A 192 -26.25 19.55 12.26
CA PRO A 192 -26.16 20.66 11.30
C PRO A 192 -24.70 21.02 10.92
N THR A 193 -23.74 20.74 11.80
CA THR A 193 -22.30 21.00 11.57
C THR A 193 -21.71 20.02 10.57
N LEU A 194 -22.05 18.74 10.67
CA LEU A 194 -21.61 17.69 9.75
C LEU A 194 -22.13 17.96 8.33
N ARG A 195 -23.38 18.43 8.23
CA ARG A 195 -24.01 18.85 6.98
C ARG A 195 -23.24 19.97 6.28
N LYS A 196 -22.81 21.01 7.02
CA LYS A 196 -22.02 22.11 6.44
C LYS A 196 -20.64 21.65 5.98
N LEU A 197 -19.96 20.83 6.77
CA LEU A 197 -18.64 20.30 6.41
C LEU A 197 -18.70 19.46 5.11
N PHE A 198 -19.64 18.53 5.03
CA PHE A 198 -19.74 17.59 3.90
C PHE A 198 -20.32 18.19 2.62
N LEU A 199 -21.33 19.08 2.71
CA LEU A 199 -22.01 19.63 1.52
C LEU A 199 -21.43 20.96 1.03
N GLN A 200 -20.73 21.73 1.87
CA GLN A 200 -20.22 23.04 1.48
C GLN A 200 -18.69 23.09 1.39
N TYR A 201 -17.95 22.44 2.29
CA TYR A 201 -16.49 22.51 2.30
C TYR A 201 -15.83 21.41 1.47
N LEU A 202 -16.31 20.17 1.60
CA LEU A 202 -15.71 19.00 0.95
C LEU A 202 -15.77 19.05 -0.61
N PRO A 203 -16.92 19.32 -1.26
CA PRO A 203 -16.97 19.44 -2.73
C PRO A 203 -16.17 20.62 -3.27
N LYS A 204 -16.05 21.74 -2.51
CA LYS A 204 -15.19 22.88 -2.89
C LYS A 204 -13.70 22.54 -2.82
N ALA A 205 -13.29 21.71 -1.86
CA ALA A 205 -11.91 21.27 -1.73
C ALA A 205 -11.49 20.25 -2.80
N VAL A 206 -12.41 19.36 -3.21
CA VAL A 206 -12.15 18.30 -4.19
C VAL A 206 -12.34 18.78 -5.65
N GLY A 207 -12.82 20.01 -5.86
CA GLY A 207 -13.05 20.56 -7.20
C GLY A 207 -14.17 19.85 -7.98
N VAL A 208 -14.93 18.98 -7.31
CA VAL A 208 -16.09 18.30 -7.88
C VAL A 208 -17.27 19.25 -7.80
N LEU A 209 -17.82 19.60 -8.97
CA LEU A 209 -19.07 20.36 -9.11
C LEU A 209 -20.11 19.84 -8.13
N SER A 210 -20.55 20.71 -7.23
CA SER A 210 -21.42 20.33 -6.13
C SER A 210 -22.71 19.72 -6.68
N TYR A 211 -23.18 18.63 -6.06
CA TYR A 211 -24.45 17.98 -6.41
C TYR A 211 -25.62 18.99 -6.50
N SER A 212 -25.56 20.07 -5.71
CA SER A 212 -26.53 21.17 -5.74
C SER A 212 -26.57 21.93 -7.07
N GLU A 213 -25.44 22.13 -7.75
CA GLU A 213 -25.39 22.79 -9.07
C GLU A 213 -25.89 21.86 -10.16
N ARG A 214 -25.59 20.56 -10.06
CA ARG A 214 -26.07 19.56 -11.04
C ARG A 214 -27.60 19.41 -10.97
N VAL A 215 -28.19 19.38 -9.77
CA VAL A 215 -29.66 19.38 -9.59
C VAL A 215 -30.27 20.71 -10.03
N GLY A 216 -29.60 21.84 -9.75
CA GLY A 216 -30.04 23.17 -10.21
C GLY A 216 -30.13 23.28 -11.73
N ASN A 217 -29.14 22.74 -12.46
CA ASN A 217 -29.13 22.74 -13.92
C ASN A 217 -30.20 21.82 -14.52
N VAL A 218 -30.41 20.63 -13.96
CA VAL A 218 -31.47 19.70 -14.42
C VAL A 218 -32.87 20.29 -14.18
N GLN A 219 -33.09 20.94 -13.03
CA GLN A 219 -34.36 21.62 -12.74
C GLN A 219 -34.60 22.79 -13.72
N ASN A 220 -33.54 23.54 -14.07
CA ASN A 220 -33.61 24.62 -15.05
C ASN A 220 -33.87 24.12 -16.48
N GLU A 221 -33.25 23.01 -16.90
CA GLU A 221 -33.52 22.37 -18.19
C GLU A 221 -34.96 21.85 -18.30
N ASN A 222 -35.45 21.15 -17.27
CA ASN A 222 -36.84 20.69 -17.22
C ASN A 222 -37.84 21.87 -17.25
N SER A 223 -37.48 22.99 -16.61
CA SER A 223 -38.28 24.22 -16.61
C SER A 223 -38.29 24.91 -17.98
N ARG A 224 -37.20 24.81 -18.76
CA ARG A 224 -37.14 25.32 -20.14
C ARG A 224 -37.95 24.43 -21.09
N HIS A 225 -37.80 23.12 -21.01
CA HIS A 225 -38.57 22.19 -21.83
C HIS A 225 -40.09 22.30 -21.60
N ARG A 226 -40.52 22.50 -20.35
CA ARG A 226 -41.93 22.72 -20.02
C ARG A 226 -42.49 24.04 -20.57
N LYS A 227 -41.66 25.05 -20.77
CA LYS A 227 -42.05 26.33 -21.38
C LYS A 227 -42.13 26.24 -22.90
N GLU A 228 -41.32 25.39 -23.53
CA GLU A 228 -41.36 25.15 -24.97
C GLU A 228 -42.54 24.27 -25.41
N LEU A 229 -43.00 23.36 -24.53
CA LEU A 229 -44.13 22.46 -24.81
C LEU A 229 -45.52 23.03 -24.44
N GLY A 230 -45.57 24.25 -23.89
CA GLY A 230 -46.77 24.84 -23.30
C GLY A 230 -47.19 26.16 -23.94
N ASP A 231 -47.62 26.15 -25.21
CA ASP A 231 -48.65 27.08 -25.69
C ASP A 231 -49.26 26.60 -27.03
N PRO A 232 -50.57 26.33 -27.07
CA PRO A 232 -51.41 27.25 -27.83
C PRO A 232 -52.67 27.68 -27.05
N LYS A 233 -52.67 28.94 -26.62
CA LYS A 233 -53.80 29.90 -26.51
C LYS A 233 -55.22 29.32 -26.45
N VAL A 234 -55.79 29.32 -25.25
CA VAL A 234 -57.24 29.32 -25.01
C VAL A 234 -57.79 30.72 -25.32
N LYS A 235 -58.87 30.81 -26.11
CA LYS A 235 -59.71 32.01 -26.28
C LYS A 235 -61.07 31.80 -25.60
N ASP A 236 -61.47 32.82 -24.85
CA ASP A 236 -62.67 32.96 -24.01
C ASP A 236 -64.01 32.88 -24.75
N GLY A 237 -65.07 32.44 -24.06
CA GLY A 237 -66.45 32.80 -24.39
C GLY A 237 -67.59 31.88 -23.90
N SER A 238 -68.37 32.37 -22.93
CA SER A 238 -69.77 32.04 -22.55
C SER A 238 -70.11 30.87 -21.58
N THR A 239 -70.79 31.24 -20.48
CA THR A 239 -71.44 30.47 -19.38
C THR A 239 -72.88 30.01 -19.73
N PRO A 240 -73.64 29.29 -18.85
CA PRO A 240 -73.35 28.06 -18.08
C PRO A 240 -74.47 26.99 -18.26
N HIS A 241 -74.23 25.71 -17.96
CA HIS A 241 -75.32 24.74 -17.72
C HIS A 241 -75.00 23.82 -16.53
N ILE A 242 -76.05 23.45 -15.80
CA ILE A 242 -76.08 22.95 -14.42
C ILE A 242 -76.33 21.41 -14.36
N LEU A 243 -75.55 20.72 -13.49
CA LEU A 243 -75.75 19.40 -12.79
C LEU A 243 -75.90 18.09 -13.62
N PRO A 244 -75.72 16.86 -13.04
CA PRO A 244 -75.10 16.45 -11.76
C PRO A 244 -74.08 15.27 -11.85
N THR A 245 -73.47 15.01 -10.69
CA THR A 245 -72.74 13.82 -10.16
C THR A 245 -72.93 12.44 -10.81
N ASP A 246 -71.85 11.63 -10.85
CA ASP A 246 -71.91 10.23 -10.41
C ASP A 246 -70.54 9.70 -9.94
N ASP A 247 -70.55 9.08 -8.76
CA ASP A 247 -69.47 8.34 -8.10
C ASP A 247 -69.56 6.87 -8.57
N SER A 248 -68.46 6.23 -8.99
CA SER A 248 -68.25 4.78 -8.73
C SER A 248 -66.93 4.19 -9.26
N HIS A 249 -66.10 3.77 -8.30
CA HIS A 249 -65.41 2.46 -8.24
C HIS A 249 -64.06 2.22 -8.96
N PRO A 250 -63.22 1.26 -8.47
CA PRO A 250 -61.97 1.62 -7.80
C PRO A 250 -60.73 0.84 -8.31
N TYR A 251 -59.61 1.17 -7.65
CA TYR A 251 -58.28 0.56 -7.63
C TYR A 251 -58.25 -1.00 -7.64
N ILE A 252 -57.46 -1.60 -8.54
CA ILE A 252 -56.94 -2.98 -8.42
C ILE A 252 -55.47 -3.01 -8.85
N SER A 253 -54.59 -3.45 -7.96
CA SER A 253 -53.18 -3.78 -8.20
C SER A 253 -53.02 -5.18 -8.78
N PRO A 254 -51.86 -5.51 -9.38
CA PRO A 254 -51.33 -6.87 -9.33
C PRO A 254 -49.93 -6.93 -8.73
N VAL A 255 -49.82 -7.67 -7.63
CA VAL A 255 -48.61 -8.34 -7.17
C VAL A 255 -48.63 -9.76 -7.77
N GLU A 256 -47.43 -10.29 -8.03
CA GLU A 256 -47.06 -11.69 -8.32
C GLU A 256 -47.19 -12.25 -9.75
N GLN A 257 -46.01 -12.54 -10.34
CA GLN A 257 -45.60 -13.79 -11.03
C GLN A 257 -44.14 -13.56 -11.47
N VAL A 258 -43.12 -13.95 -10.71
CA VAL A 258 -42.47 -15.28 -10.73
C VAL A 258 -42.41 -15.88 -12.13
N TRP A 259 -41.33 -15.59 -12.85
CA TRP A 259 -40.39 -16.54 -13.46
C TRP A 259 -39.02 -15.85 -13.59
#